data_AF-N4WKQ6-F1
#
_entry.id   AF-N4WKQ6-F1
#
_cell.length_a   1.000
_cell.length_b   1.000
_cell.length_c   1.000
_cell.angle_alpha   90.00
_cell.angle_beta   90.00
_cell.angle_gamma   90.00
#
_symmetry.space_group_name_H-M   'P 1'
#
loop_
_entity.id
_entity.type
_entity.pdbx_description
1 polymer ?
#
loop_
_entity_poly.entity_id
_entity_poly.type
_entity_poly.pdbx_seq_one_letter_code
_entity_poly.pdbx_strand_id
1 'polypeptide(L)' 'MKAAKAYAFIDGRDYVIPDDVSFLASYVLAHRLILRPEARYEGVTQEGIIDQILQEVDVPVRKEMHG' A
#
# COMPACT_ATOMS: atom_id res chain seq x y z
N MET A 1 7.73 0.10 -6.19
CA MET A 1 7.29 0.60 -7.52
C MET A 1 7.27 -0.44 -8.64
N LYS A 2 8.19 -1.42 -8.74
CA LYS A 2 8.16 -2.41 -9.84
C LYS A 2 6.86 -3.22 -9.93
N ALA A 3 6.35 -3.71 -8.79
CA ALA A 3 5.10 -4.47 -8.74
C ALA A 3 3.89 -3.64 -9.20
N ALA A 4 3.74 -2.40 -8.71
CA ALA A 4 2.67 -1.50 -9.15
C ALA A 4 2.72 -1.18 -10.64
N LYS A 5 3.92 -0.96 -11.21
CA LYS A 5 4.09 -0.78 -12.67
C LYS A 5 3.69 -2.02 -13.47
N ALA A 6 4.07 -3.20 -13.00
CA ALA A 6 3.69 -4.45 -13.65
C ALA A 6 2.18 -4.68 -13.57
N TYR A 7 1.57 -4.39 -12.42
CA TYR A 7 0.12 -4.50 -12.23
C TYR A 7 -0.65 -3.54 -13.13
N ALA A 8 -0.25 -2.26 -13.18
CA ALA A 8 -0.83 -1.29 -14.10
C ALA A 8 -0.73 -1.73 -15.57
N PHE A 9 0.42 -2.28 -15.96
CA PHE A 9 0.63 -2.77 -17.33
C PHE A 9 -0.24 -3.99 -17.65
N ILE A 10 -0.38 -4.94 -16.74
CA ILE A 10 -1.29 -6.09 -16.88
C ILE A 10 -2.74 -5.61 -17.02
N ASP A 11 -3.10 -4.53 -16.32
CA ASP A 11 -4.41 -3.88 -16.36
C ASP A 11 -4.59 -2.92 -17.57
N GLY A 12 -3.65 -2.94 -18.53
CA GLY A 12 -3.74 -2.17 -19.77
C GLY A 12 -3.43 -0.68 -19.63
N ARG A 13 -2.88 -0.24 -18.50
CA ARG A 13 -2.47 1.14 -18.23
C ARG A 13 -0.95 1.31 -18.31
N ASP A 14 -0.50 2.44 -18.85
CA ASP A 14 0.92 2.79 -18.97
C ASP A 14 1.45 3.61 -17.79
N TYR A 15 0.57 4.02 -16.87
CA TYR A 15 0.90 4.71 -15.64
C TYR A 15 0.26 4.05 -14.40
N VAL A 16 0.94 4.23 -13.28
CA VAL A 16 0.49 3.76 -11.95
C VAL A 16 -0.52 4.74 -11.37
N ILE A 17 -1.62 4.21 -10.83
CA ILE A 17 -2.58 4.96 -10.03
C ILE A 17 -2.44 4.61 -8.54
N PRO A 18 -2.97 5.43 -7.61
CA PRO A 18 -2.90 5.15 -6.18
C PRO A 18 -3.42 3.75 -5.80
N ASP A 19 -4.50 3.31 -6.44
CA ASP A 19 -5.12 1.99 -6.20
C ASP A 19 -4.17 0.82 -6.49
N ASP A 20 -3.26 0.94 -7.46
CA ASP A 20 -2.26 -0.11 -7.73
C ASP A 20 -1.30 -0.27 -6.55
N VAL A 21 -0.98 0.84 -5.90
CA VAL A 21 -0.05 0.86 -4.78
C VAL A 21 -0.73 0.34 -3.52
N SER A 22 -1.94 0.81 -3.22
CA SER A 22 -2.70 0.37 -2.04
C SER A 22 -3.06 -1.11 -2.13
N PHE A 23 -3.49 -1.59 -3.31
CA PHE A 23 -3.79 -3.01 -3.53
C PHE A 23 -2.57 -3.91 -3.25
N LEU A 24 -1.38 -3.51 -3.69
CA LEU A 24 -0.17 -4.33 -3.55
C LEU A 24 0.55 -4.16 -2.21
N ALA A 25 0.21 -3.13 -1.43
CA ALA A 25 0.96 -2.74 -0.25
C ALA A 25 1.06 -3.87 0.79
N SER A 26 -0.05 -4.51 1.15
CA SER A 26 -0.06 -5.56 2.19
C SER A 26 0.74 -6.79 1.74
N TYR A 27 0.63 -7.20 0.47
CA TYR A 27 1.40 -8.32 -0.09
C TYR A 27 2.93 -8.06 -0.13
N VAL A 28 3.34 -6.81 -0.32
CA VAL A 28 4.76 -6.44 -0.50
C VAL A 28 5.43 -5.95 0.77
N LEU A 29 4.69 -5.30 1.68
CA LEU A 29 5.25 -4.64 2.85
C LEU A 29 5.10 -5.45 4.13
N ALA A 30 4.06 -6.29 4.26
CA ALA A 30 3.80 -7.03 5.50
C ALA A 30 5.01 -7.87 5.94
N HIS A 31 5.59 -8.64 5.01
CA HIS A 31 6.78 -9.47 5.27
C HIS A 31 8.07 -8.68 5.55
N ARG A 32 8.05 -7.34 5.39
CA ARG A 32 9.19 -6.45 5.69
C ARG A 32 9.10 -5.80 7.06
N LEU A 33 7.94 -5.88 7.71
CA LEU A 33 7.76 -5.41 9.06
C LEU A 33 8.32 -6.44 10.04
N ILE A 34 8.92 -6.00 11.14
CA ILE A 34 9.31 -6.91 12.22
C ILE A 34 8.50 -6.53 13.44
N LEU A 35 7.58 -7.41 13.84
CA LEU A 35 6.77 -7.18 15.02
C LEU A 35 7.56 -7.53 16.28
N ARG A 36 7.35 -6.74 17.32
CA ARG A 36 7.77 -7.11 18.67
C ARG A 36 6.95 -8.33 19.14
N PRO A 37 7.51 -9.21 19.98
CA PRO A 37 6.79 -10.39 20.48
C PRO A 37 5.45 -10.05 21.13
N GLU A 38 5.38 -8.96 21.88
CA GLU A 38 4.20 -8.50 22.61
C GLU A 38 3.01 -8.27 21.66
N ALA A 39 3.25 -7.58 20.54
CA ALA A 39 2.23 -7.31 19.53
C ALA A 39 1.65 -8.60 18.91
N ARG A 40 2.46 -9.65 18.74
CA ARG A 40 1.97 -10.94 18.24
C ARG A 40 1.03 -11.63 19.23
N TYR A 41 1.29 -11.51 20.53
CA TYR A 41 0.41 -12.06 21.56
C TYR A 41 -0.94 -11.36 21.61
N GLU A 42 -0.98 -10.08 21.26
CA GLU A 42 -2.21 -9.28 21.14
C GLU A 42 -2.99 -9.56 19.84
N GLY A 43 -2.53 -10.50 19.01
CA GLY A 43 -3.18 -10.87 17.75
C GLY A 43 -2.94 -9.86 16.61
N VAL A 44 -2.01 -8.92 16.77
CA VAL A 44 -1.68 -7.95 15.73
C VAL A 44 -0.93 -8.64 14.60
N THR A 45 -1.38 -8.39 13.36
CA THR A 45 -0.74 -8.90 12.14
C THR A 45 -0.03 -7.79 11.38
N GLN A 46 0.99 -8.15 10.61
CA GLN A 46 1.73 -7.18 9.78
C GLN A 46 0.80 -6.61 8.69
N GLU A 47 -0.03 -7.47 8.10
CA GLU A 47 -1.06 -7.10 7.13
C GLU A 47 -2.05 -6.11 7.74
N GLY A 48 -2.55 -6.38 8.95
CA GLY A 48 -3.49 -5.49 9.64
C GLY A 48 -2.89 -4.11 9.93
N ILE A 49 -1.60 -4.05 10.29
CA ILE A 49 -0.89 -2.77 10.45
C ILE A 49 -0.81 -2.02 9.12
N ILE A 50 -0.45 -2.69 8.02
CA ILE A 50 -0.39 -2.05 6.71
C ILE A 50 -1.77 -1.55 6.28
N ASP A 51 -2.81 -2.37 6.45
CA ASP A 51 -4.18 -2.00 6.10
C ASP A 51 -4.67 -0.79 6.91
N GLN A 52 -4.36 -0.73 8.21
CA GLN A 52 -4.67 0.43 9.04
C GLN A 52 -3.96 1.69 8.56
N ILE A 53 -2.65 1.61 8.24
CA ILE A 53 -1.91 2.75 7.71
C ILE A 53 -2.53 3.24 6.40
N LEU A 54 -2.94 2.34 5.51
CA LEU A 54 -3.59 2.71 4.24
C LEU A 54 -4.93 3.43 4.45
N GLN A 55 -5.66 3.13 5.53
CA GLN A 55 -6.91 3.82 5.86
C GLN A 55 -6.67 5.25 6.39
N GLU A 56 -5.52 5.50 7.01
CA GLU A 56 -5.16 6.81 7.58
C GLU A 56 -4.49 7.74 6.56
N VAL A 57 -3.95 7.20 5.47
CA VAL A 57 -3.24 7.97 4.45
C VAL A 57 -4.21 8.47 3.37
N ASP A 58 -4.29 9.79 3.21
CA ASP A 58 -5.08 10.41 2.15
C ASP A 58 -4.60 9.98 0.76
N VAL A 59 -5.56 9.57 -0.09
CA VAL A 59 -5.29 9.32 -1.50
C VAL A 59 -4.95 10.65 -2.18
N PRO A 60 -3.82 10.75 -2.91
CA PRO A 60 -3.48 11.98 -3.60
C PRO A 60 -4.47 12.25 -4.73
N VAL A 61 -5.40 13.18 -4.48
CA VAL A 61 -6.18 13.83 -5.55
C VAL A 61 -5.26 14.82 -6.26
N ARG A 62 -5.37 14.94 -7.59
CA ARG A 62 -4.66 16.00 -8.34
C ARG A 62 -4.98 17.33 -7.66
N LYS A 63 -4.00 17.96 -6.99
CA LYS A 63 -4.06 19.40 -6.77
C LYS A 63 -4.09 20.01 -8.16
N GLU A 64 -5.16 20.71 -8.50
CA GLU A 64 -5.12 21.62 -9.65
C GLU A 64 -3.85 22.46 -9.49
N MET A 65 -2.94 22.33 -10.45
CA MET A 65 -1.82 23.23 -10.53
C MET A 65 -2.43 24.60 -10.78
N HIS A 66 -2.55 25.41 -9.74
CA HIS A 66 -2.85 26.82 -9.89
C HIS A 66 -1.66 27.40 -10.65
N GLY A 67 -1.86 27.59 -11.96
CA GLY A 67 -0.97 28.37 -12.81
C GLY A 67 -1.04 29.86 -12.49
#